data_AF-R6IBL7-F1
#
_entry.id   AF-R6IBL7-F1
#
_cell.length_a   1.000
_cell.length_b   1.000
_cell.length_c   1.000
_cell.angle_alpha   90.00
_cell.angle_beta   90.00
_cell.angle_gamma   90.00
#
_symmetry.space_group_name_H-M   'P 1'
#
loop_
_entity.id
_entity.type
_entity.pdbx_description
1 polymer ?
#
loop_
_entity_poly.entity_id
_entity_poly.type
_entity_poly.pdbx_seq_one_letter_code
_entity_poly.pdbx_strand_id
1 'polypeptide(L)'
;MNLQESGEMYLETIYVLSQKYKDVRAIDVGEYMGYSKPSVSRAVGLLKSGGYLVSDELGHLSLTEAGVEVAAKIYERHTLLTRYLELLGVSAETAAEDACKMEHIISDESFHAIKEHVSAMEKMRPAE
;
A
#
# COMPACT_ATOMS: atom_id res chain seq x y z
N MET A 1 -4.09 16.35 -9.95
CA MET A 1 -5.16 15.69 -9.16
C MET A 1 -4.55 15.39 -7.80
N ASN A 2 -5.15 15.83 -6.71
CA ASN A 2 -4.66 15.44 -5.38
C ASN A 2 -5.21 14.05 -5.08
N LEU A 3 -4.34 13.07 -4.87
CA LEU A 3 -4.77 11.70 -4.58
C LEU A 3 -5.27 11.68 -3.12
N GLN A 4 -6.48 11.16 -2.92
CA GLN A 4 -7.01 10.98 -1.57
C GLN A 4 -6.56 9.62 -1.02
N GLU A 5 -6.56 9.45 0.30
CA GLU A 5 -6.27 8.19 1.02
C GLU A 5 -6.89 6.97 0.34
N SER A 6 -8.17 7.05 -0.04
CA SER A 6 -8.84 5.95 -0.75
C SER A 6 -8.13 5.55 -2.05
N GLY A 7 -7.64 6.50 -2.84
CA GLY A 7 -6.88 6.24 -4.05
C GLY A 7 -5.52 5.61 -3.79
N GLU A 8 -4.84 6.03 -2.71
CA GLU A 8 -3.59 5.42 -2.26
C GLU A 8 -3.77 3.95 -1.86
N MET A 9 -4.81 3.64 -1.06
CA MET A 9 -5.15 2.25 -0.71
C MET A 9 -5.39 1.36 -1.94
N TYR A 10 -6.07 1.88 -2.97
CA TYR A 10 -6.28 1.14 -4.21
C TYR A 10 -4.98 0.89 -4.97
N LEU A 11 -4.08 1.88 -5.05
CA LEU A 11 -2.79 1.73 -5.72
C LEU A 11 -1.89 0.73 -4.98
N GLU A 12 -1.83 0.82 -3.66
CA GLU A 12 -1.09 -0.12 -2.82
C GLU A 12 -1.65 -1.55 -2.96
N THR A 13 -2.97 -1.72 -2.91
CA THR A 13 -3.61 -3.04 -3.11
C THR A 13 -3.24 -3.63 -4.46
N ILE A 14 -3.32 -2.84 -5.54
CA ILE A 14 -2.96 -3.32 -6.89
C ILE A 14 -1.47 -3.68 -6.94
N TYR A 15 -0.60 -2.90 -6.28
CA TYR A 15 0.82 -3.20 -6.17
C TYR A 15 1.05 -4.53 -5.47
N VAL A 16 0.47 -4.75 -4.28
CA VAL A 16 0.58 -6.01 -3.53
C VAL A 16 0.07 -7.21 -4.34
N LEU A 17 -1.08 -7.06 -5.01
CA LEU A 17 -1.64 -8.12 -5.86
C LEU A 17 -0.74 -8.41 -7.07
N SER A 18 -0.13 -7.40 -7.67
CA SER A 18 0.78 -7.56 -8.82
C SER A 18 2.07 -8.32 -8.48
N GLN A 19 2.47 -8.34 -7.21
CA GLN A 19 3.62 -9.15 -6.75
C GLN A 19 3.23 -10.62 -6.57
N LYS A 20 1.95 -10.92 -6.34
CA LYS A 20 1.43 -12.28 -6.09
C LYS A 20 0.89 -12.94 -7.34
N TYR A 21 0.30 -12.15 -8.23
CA TYR A 21 -0.40 -12.62 -9.41
C TYR A 21 0.15 -11.95 -10.65
N LYS A 22 0.24 -12.72 -11.74
CA LYS A 22 0.66 -12.20 -13.05
C LYS A 22 -0.35 -11.18 -13.60
N ASP A 23 -1.63 -11.46 -13.39
CA ASP A 23 -2.74 -10.72 -13.99
C ASP A 23 -3.70 -10.29 -12.86
N VAL A 24 -3.80 -8.99 -12.60
CA VAL A 24 -4.69 -8.42 -11.57
C VAL A 24 -5.93 -7.81 -12.24
N ARG A 25 -7.12 -8.07 -11.72
CA ARG A 25 -8.38 -7.51 -12.21
C ARG A 25 -9.10 -6.74 -11.11
N ALA A 26 -10.06 -5.91 -11.53
CA ALA A 26 -10.89 -5.14 -10.59
C ALA A 26 -11.68 -6.02 -9.61
N ILE A 27 -12.01 -7.27 -9.99
CA ILE A 27 -12.68 -8.20 -9.06
C ILE A 27 -11.73 -8.64 -7.94
N ASP A 28 -10.47 -8.92 -8.25
CA ASP A 28 -9.47 -9.35 -7.26
C ASP A 28 -9.20 -8.22 -6.25
N VAL A 29 -9.11 -6.98 -6.74
CA VAL A 29 -8.98 -5.78 -5.89
C VAL A 29 -10.19 -5.63 -4.97
N GLY A 30 -11.40 -5.82 -5.49
CA GLY A 30 -12.62 -5.74 -4.69
C GLY A 30 -12.72 -6.82 -3.61
N GLU A 31 -12.36 -8.06 -3.96
CA GLU A 31 -12.33 -9.18 -3.03
C GLU A 31 -11.27 -8.98 -1.93
N TYR A 32 -10.08 -8.51 -2.30
CA TYR A 32 -9.01 -8.22 -1.35
C TYR A 32 -9.38 -7.13 -0.34
N MET A 33 -10.00 -6.03 -0.82
CA MET A 33 -10.37 -4.90 0.04
C MET A 33 -11.73 -5.07 0.72
N GLY A 34 -12.52 -6.10 0.37
CA GLY A 34 -13.91 -6.25 0.82
C GLY A 34 -14.85 -5.17 0.28
N TYR A 35 -14.55 -4.58 -0.87
CA TYR A 35 -15.31 -3.47 -1.46
C TYR A 35 -16.23 -3.91 -2.61
N SER A 36 -17.36 -3.21 -2.76
CA SER A 36 -18.35 -3.54 -3.79
C SER A 36 -17.84 -3.29 -5.22
N LYS A 37 -18.31 -4.08 -6.20
CA LYS A 37 -17.94 -3.92 -7.62
C LYS A 37 -18.17 -2.49 -8.15
N PRO A 38 -19.31 -1.81 -7.87
CA PRO A 38 -19.49 -0.41 -8.28
C PRO A 38 -18.46 0.55 -7.68
N SER A 39 -18.08 0.35 -6.41
CA SER A 39 -17.06 1.17 -5.74
C SER A 39 -15.70 1.03 -6.42
N VAL A 40 -15.28 -0.22 -6.65
CA VAL A 40 -13.99 -0.50 -7.29
C VAL A 40 -13.95 0.01 -8.73
N SER A 41 -15.02 -0.19 -9.50
CA SER A 41 -15.11 0.33 -10.88
C SER A 41 -14.94 1.85 -10.93
N ARG A 42 -15.58 2.57 -10.00
CA ARG A 42 -15.43 4.03 -9.88
C ARG A 42 -13.98 4.42 -9.56
N ALA A 43 -13.36 3.79 -8.56
CA ALA A 43 -12.00 4.08 -8.16
C ALA A 43 -10.99 3.81 -9.29
N VAL A 44 -11.10 2.65 -9.95
CA VAL A 44 -10.30 2.29 -11.13
C VAL A 44 -10.44 3.35 -12.23
N GLY A 45 -11.67 3.81 -12.52
CA GLY A 45 -11.91 4.87 -13.49
C GLY A 45 -11.22 6.19 -13.14
N LEU A 46 -11.23 6.57 -11.86
CA LEU A 46 -10.55 7.78 -11.38
C LEU A 46 -9.03 7.65 -11.46
N LEU A 47 -8.47 6.51 -11.06
CA LEU A 47 -7.02 6.27 -11.11
C LEU A 47 -6.50 6.24 -12.55
N LYS A 48 -7.27 5.65 -13.49
CA LYS A 48 -6.98 5.70 -14.92
C LYS A 48 -6.99 7.13 -15.44
N SER A 49 -8.02 7.91 -15.09
CA SER A 49 -8.14 9.32 -15.49
C SER A 49 -7.03 10.18 -14.89
N GLY A 50 -6.53 9.80 -13.71
CA GLY A 50 -5.40 10.45 -13.03
C GLY A 50 -4.02 10.03 -13.55
N GLY A 51 -3.94 9.04 -14.46
CA GLY A 51 -2.67 8.59 -15.04
C GLY A 51 -1.87 7.61 -14.18
N TYR A 52 -2.46 7.05 -13.11
CA TYR A 52 -1.78 6.11 -12.21
C TYR A 52 -1.98 4.64 -12.60
N LEU A 53 -2.97 4.36 -13.43
CA LEU A 53 -3.41 3.01 -13.76
C LEU A 53 -3.77 2.90 -15.23
N VAL A 54 -3.47 1.75 -15.84
CA VAL A 54 -3.97 1.36 -17.16
C VAL A 54 -4.70 0.03 -17.07
N SER A 55 -5.54 -0.25 -18.07
CA SER A 55 -6.14 -1.57 -18.24
C SER A 55 -6.03 -2.03 -19.69
N ASP A 56 -5.69 -3.30 -19.91
CA ASP A 56 -5.66 -3.89 -21.24
C ASP A 56 -7.09 -4.25 -21.74
N GLU A 57 -7.17 -4.80 -22.96
CA GLU A 57 -8.44 -5.24 -23.59
C GLU A 57 -9.13 -6.39 -22.83
N LEU A 58 -8.36 -7.15 -22.05
CA LEU A 58 -8.84 -8.27 -21.23
C LEU A 58 -9.25 -7.83 -19.82
N GLY A 59 -9.05 -6.55 -19.48
CA GLY A 59 -9.39 -5.96 -18.19
C GLY A 59 -8.33 -6.17 -17.11
N HIS A 60 -7.11 -6.57 -17.46
CA HIS A 60 -6.00 -6.62 -16.53
C HIS A 60 -5.52 -5.22 -16.20
N LEU A 61 -5.30 -4.97 -14.92
CA LEU A 61 -4.86 -3.71 -14.36
C LEU A 61 -3.33 -3.70 -14.26
N SER A 62 -2.72 -2.58 -14.64
CA SER A 62 -1.29 -2.36 -14.44
C SER A 62 -1.05 -0.94 -13.98
N LEU A 63 -0.19 -0.78 -12.98
CA LEU A 63 0.24 0.53 -12.52
C LEU A 63 1.11 1.18 -13.60
N THR A 64 0.92 2.47 -13.83
CA THR A 64 1.89 3.27 -14.58
C THR A 64 3.12 3.53 -13.69
N GLU A 65 4.18 4.11 -14.26
CA GLU A 65 5.35 4.53 -13.47
C GLU A 65 4.95 5.46 -12.30
N ALA A 66 4.08 6.45 -12.56
CA ALA A 66 3.54 7.31 -11.51
C ALA A 66 2.70 6.54 -10.48
N GLY A 67 1.94 5.52 -10.92
CA GLY A 67 1.19 4.64 -10.02
C GLY A 67 2.10 3.81 -9.12
N VAL A 68 3.19 3.28 -9.67
CA VAL A 68 4.19 2.51 -8.93
C VAL A 68 4.91 3.38 -7.91
N GLU A 69 5.28 4.60 -8.27
CA GLU A 69 5.96 5.53 -7.34
C GLU A 69 5.12 5.77 -6.08
N VAL A 70 3.82 6.08 -6.26
CA VAL A 70 2.90 6.29 -5.14
C VAL A 70 2.68 4.99 -4.37
N ALA A 71 2.35 3.89 -5.06
CA ALA A 71 2.05 2.63 -4.41
C ALA A 71 3.24 2.10 -3.59
N ALA A 72 4.46 2.19 -4.13
CA ALA A 72 5.67 1.76 -3.45
C ALA A 72 5.98 2.62 -2.22
N LYS A 73 5.75 3.94 -2.29
CA LYS A 73 5.90 4.84 -1.12
C LYS A 73 4.95 4.45 0.00
N ILE A 74 3.68 4.18 -0.32
CA ILE A 74 2.68 3.79 0.67
C ILE A 74 3.00 2.41 1.25
N TYR A 75 3.32 1.44 0.40
CA TYR A 75 3.70 0.10 0.82
C TYR A 75 4.97 0.06 1.69
N GLU A 76 5.96 0.91 1.40
CA GLU A 76 7.13 1.09 2.27
C GLU A 76 6.70 1.54 3.67
N ARG A 77 5.78 2.49 3.74
CA ARG A 77 5.27 3.01 5.01
C ARG A 77 4.50 1.94 5.76
N HIS A 78 3.62 1.21 5.08
CA HIS A 78 2.89 0.07 5.62
C HIS A 78 3.85 -0.91 6.31
N THR A 79 4.75 -1.49 5.53
CA THR A 79 5.65 -2.56 5.98
C THR A 79 6.60 -2.12 7.08
N LEU A 80 7.12 -0.89 7.01
CA LEU A 80 7.99 -0.34 8.05
C LEU A 80 7.24 -0.08 9.35
N LEU A 81 6.03 0.49 9.28
CA LEU A 81 5.21 0.75 10.46
C LEU A 81 4.73 -0.55 11.11
N THR A 82 4.35 -1.56 10.30
CA THR A 82 4.06 -2.91 10.80
C THR A 82 5.26 -3.46 11.56
N ARG A 83 6.44 -3.42 10.94
CA ARG A 83 7.68 -3.92 11.55
C ARG A 83 8.01 -3.18 12.85
N TYR A 84 7.84 -1.86 12.87
CA TYR A 84 8.06 -1.05 14.06
C TYR A 84 7.13 -1.47 15.20
N LEU A 85 5.84 -1.62 14.94
CA LEU A 85 4.86 -2.04 15.96
C LEU A 85 5.15 -3.46 16.48
N GLU A 86 5.55 -4.39 15.60
CA GLU A 86 6.00 -5.72 16.01
C GLU A 86 7.22 -5.68 16.93
N LEU A 87 8.19 -4.81 16.64
CA LEU A 87 9.38 -4.61 17.49
C LEU A 87 9.01 -4.04 18.86
N LEU A 88 7.92 -3.28 18.97
CA LEU A 88 7.35 -2.82 20.24
C LEU A 88 6.57 -3.92 20.99
N GLY A 89 6.37 -5.09 20.38
CA GLY A 89 5.68 -6.24 20.97
C GLY A 89 4.20 -6.36 20.60
N VAL A 90 3.72 -5.60 19.60
CA VAL A 90 2.36 -5.77 19.05
C VAL A 90 2.32 -7.06 18.22
N SER A 91 1.19 -7.78 18.24
CA SER A 91 1.00 -8.95 17.39
C SER A 91 1.06 -8.56 15.90
N ALA A 92 1.55 -9.46 15.04
CA ALA A 92 1.69 -9.18 13.61
C ALA A 92 0.36 -8.74 12.95
N GLU A 93 -0.76 -9.36 13.34
CA GLU A 93 -2.09 -9.01 12.84
C GLU A 93 -2.48 -7.57 13.22
N THR A 94 -2.43 -7.22 14.50
CA THR A 94 -2.75 -5.86 14.96
C THR A 94 -1.77 -4.83 14.42
N ALA A 95 -0.48 -5.17 14.33
CA ALA A 95 0.55 -4.30 13.76
C ALA A 95 0.27 -3.95 12.28
N ALA A 96 -0.17 -4.92 11.48
CA ALA A 96 -0.52 -4.70 10.08
C ALA A 96 -1.79 -3.84 9.95
N GLU A 97 -2.83 -4.12 10.75
CA GLU A 97 -4.09 -3.35 10.73
C GLU A 97 -3.90 -1.89 11.18
N ASP A 98 -3.05 -1.64 12.17
CA ASP A 98 -2.78 -0.29 12.64
C ASP A 98 -1.86 0.46 11.67
N ALA A 99 -0.85 -0.21 11.10
CA ALA A 99 0.02 0.37 10.08
C ALA A 99 -0.76 0.85 8.84
N CYS A 100 -1.73 0.05 8.38
CA CYS A 100 -2.64 0.36 7.27
C CYS A 100 -3.36 1.71 7.46
N LYS A 101 -3.70 2.08 8.70
CA LYS A 101 -4.34 3.37 9.01
C LYS A 101 -3.30 4.48 9.15
N MET A 102 -2.15 4.16 9.74
CA MET A 102 -1.11 5.14 10.04
C MET A 102 -0.42 5.66 8.77
N GLU A 103 -0.19 4.80 7.78
CA GLU A 103 0.61 5.13 6.60
C GLU A 103 0.09 6.33 5.80
N HIS A 104 -1.22 6.55 5.79
CA HIS A 104 -1.86 7.67 5.06
C HIS A 104 -1.91 8.97 5.88
N ILE A 105 -1.68 8.91 7.19
CA ILE A 105 -1.94 10.03 8.11
C ILE A 105 -0.65 10.58 8.72
N ILE A 106 0.32 9.71 9.01
CA ILE A 106 1.55 10.10 9.70
C ILE A 106 2.37 11.08 8.85
N SER A 107 2.97 12.09 9.47
CA SER A 107 3.81 13.04 8.74
C SER A 107 5.08 12.37 8.20
N ASP A 108 5.66 12.92 7.14
CA ASP A 108 6.94 12.45 6.62
C ASP A 108 8.08 12.59 7.66
N GLU A 109 8.02 13.61 8.52
CA GLU A 109 8.97 13.81 9.62
C GLU A 109 8.91 12.65 10.64
N SER A 110 7.72 12.32 11.12
CA SER A 110 7.55 11.22 12.07
C SER A 110 7.89 9.87 11.44
N PHE A 111 7.50 9.66 10.18
CA PHE A 111 7.87 8.44 9.45
C PHE A 111 9.39 8.29 9.32
N HIS A 112 10.12 9.35 8.95
CA HIS A 112 11.59 9.29 8.86
C HIS A 112 12.23 8.99 10.21
N ALA A 113 11.77 9.62 11.29
CA ALA A 113 12.27 9.35 12.63
C ALA A 113 12.07 7.88 13.04
N ILE A 114 10.90 7.30 12.76
CA ILE A 114 10.62 5.89 13.02
C ILE A 114 11.53 5.00 12.17
N LYS A 115 11.70 5.31 10.87
CA LYS A 115 12.56 4.55 9.96
C LYS A 115 14.02 4.49 10.43
N GLU A 116 14.57 5.62 10.87
CA GLU A 116 15.91 5.68 11.45
C GLU A 116 16.00 4.88 12.76
N HIS A 117 14.97 4.95 13.60
CA HIS A 117 14.92 4.20 14.85
C HIS A 117 14.91 2.68 14.63
N VAL A 118 14.04 2.19 13.75
CA VAL A 118 13.99 0.76 13.36
C VAL A 118 15.34 0.30 12.82
N SER A 119 15.95 1.08 11.92
CA SER A 119 17.25 0.77 11.34
C SER A 119 18.36 0.68 12.40
N ALA A 120 18.32 1.53 13.43
CA ALA A 120 19.25 1.49 14.54
C ALA A 120 19.03 0.25 15.44
N MET A 121 17.77 -0.08 15.74
CA MET A 121 17.42 -1.27 16.53
C MET A 121 17.88 -2.56 15.86
N GLU A 122 17.69 -2.70 14.55
CA GLU A 122 18.08 -3.89 13.80
C GLU A 122 19.60 -4.08 13.76
N LYS A 123 20.38 -2.99 13.69
CA LYS A 123 21.85 -3.03 13.79
C LYS A 123 22.35 -3.43 15.18
N MET A 124 21.56 -3.20 16.22
CA MET A 124 21.91 -3.55 17.61
C MET A 124 21.48 -4.97 17.99
N ARG A 125 20.64 -5.63 17.19
CA ARG A 125 20.28 -7.04 17.42
C ARG A 125 21.50 -7.91 17.11
N PRO A 126 21.96 -8.75 18.06
CA PRO A 126 23.00 -9.73 17.74
C PRO A 126 22.50 -10.64 16.62
N ALA A 127 23.39 -10.97 15.68
CA ALA A 127 23.12 -12.02 14.70
C ALA A 127 22.87 -13.33 15.48
N GLU A 128 21.68 -13.90 15.30
CA GLU A 128 21.35 -15.24 15.79
C GLU A 128 22.20 -16.30 15.08
#